data_AF-R5ITS4-F1
#
_entry.id   AF-R5ITS4-F1
#
_cell.length_a   1.000
_cell.length_b   1.000
_cell.length_c   1.000
_cell.angle_alpha   90.00
_cell.angle_beta   90.00
_cell.angle_gamma   90.00
#
_symmetry.space_group_name_H-M   'P 1'
#
loop_
_entity.id
_entity.type
_entity.pdbx_description
1 polymer ?
#
loop_
_entity_poly.entity_id
_entity_poly.type
_entity_poly.pdbx_seq_one_letter_code
_entity_poly.pdbx_strand_id
1 'polypeptide(L)'
;MNASITRAEFVHIFHGAESTYKAINQVADDAIPDVKSGDAFASDIYEFYRAGILTGSDAKGTFHPASSIKRSEVATILLRMFETSARKSISLS
;
A
#
# COMPACT_ATOMS: atom_id res chain seq x y z
N MET A 1 7.10 -2.22 -26.37
CA MET A 1 7.40 -3.27 -25.38
C MET A 1 6.28 -3.20 -24.34
N ASN A 2 5.53 -4.29 -24.11
CA ASN A 2 4.39 -4.29 -23.18
C ASN A 2 4.80 -4.99 -21.89
N ALA A 3 5.41 -4.25 -20.96
CA ALA A 3 5.70 -4.77 -19.63
C ALA A 3 4.43 -4.80 -18.79
N SER A 4 4.25 -5.85 -17.97
CA SER A 4 3.20 -5.85 -16.96
C SER A 4 3.58 -4.87 -15.85
N ILE A 5 2.63 -4.02 -15.47
CA ILE A 5 2.77 -3.10 -14.35
C ILE A 5 2.84 -3.87 -13.02
N THR A 6 3.74 -3.44 -12.16
CA THR A 6 3.98 -4.01 -10.84
C THR A 6 3.00 -3.45 -9.80
N ARG A 7 2.89 -4.15 -8.66
CA ARG A 7 2.07 -3.72 -7.53
C ARG A 7 2.52 -2.35 -6.98
N ALA A 8 3.83 -2.10 -6.93
CA ALA A 8 4.37 -0.81 -6.49
C ALA A 8 4.00 0.34 -7.43
N GLU A 9 4.15 0.15 -8.74
CA GLU A 9 3.75 1.15 -9.74
C GLU A 9 2.24 1.45 -9.71
N PHE A 10 1.40 0.43 -9.50
CA PHE A 10 -0.03 0.64 -9.32
C PHE A 10 -0.37 1.47 -8.08
N VAL A 11 0.32 1.22 -6.96
CA VAL A 11 0.14 2.00 -5.74
C VAL A 11 0.56 3.45 -5.97
N HIS A 12 1.67 3.70 -6.66
CA HIS A 12 2.09 5.05 -7.03
C HIS A 12 1.04 5.79 -7.86
N ILE A 13 0.47 5.13 -8.89
CA ILE A 13 -0.60 5.72 -9.71
C ILE A 13 -1.82 6.07 -8.85
N PHE A 14 -2.22 5.19 -7.94
CA PHE A 14 -3.39 5.42 -7.08
C PHE A 14 -3.14 6.45 -6.00
N HIS A 15 -1.93 6.50 -5.44
CA HIS A 15 -1.51 7.53 -4.51
C HIS A 15 -1.61 8.91 -5.15
N GLY A 16 -1.23 9.05 -6.43
CA GLY A 16 -1.40 10.30 -7.18
C GLY A 16 -2.86 10.68 -7.51
N ALA A 17 -3.84 9.81 -7.26
CA ALA A 17 -5.25 10.07 -7.59
C ALA A 17 -6.01 10.84 -6.50
N GLU A 18 -5.44 10.98 -5.30
CA GLU A 18 -6.02 11.72 -4.18
C GLU A 18 -4.87 12.41 -3.41
N SER A 19 -5.18 13.36 -2.51
CA SER A 19 -4.19 14.25 -1.88
C SER A 19 -4.09 14.15 -0.36
N THR A 20 -4.97 13.40 0.31
CA THR A 20 -5.13 13.34 1.76
C THR A 20 -5.45 11.92 2.26
N TYR A 21 -4.40 11.20 2.68
CA TYR A 21 -4.54 9.90 3.32
C TYR A 21 -4.37 10.01 4.84
N LYS A 22 -5.45 10.34 5.56
CA LYS A 22 -5.40 10.40 7.03
C LYS A 22 -4.90 9.07 7.63
N ALA A 23 -3.75 9.14 8.31
CA ALA A 23 -3.18 8.01 9.04
C ALA A 23 -4.08 7.59 10.20
N ILE A 24 -4.30 6.28 10.32
CA ILE A 24 -5.00 5.62 11.43
C ILE A 24 -4.14 4.55 12.11
N ASN A 25 -3.00 4.22 11.52
CA ASN A 25 -2.02 3.26 12.01
C ASN A 25 -0.68 3.94 12.23
N GLN A 26 0.08 3.43 13.19
CA GLN A 26 1.49 3.77 13.38
C GLN A 26 2.33 2.65 12.75
N VAL A 27 3.00 2.95 11.64
CA VAL A 27 3.91 2.02 10.96
C VAL A 27 5.27 2.72 10.85
N ALA A 28 6.25 2.20 11.60
CA ALA A 28 7.60 2.74 11.61
C ALA A 28 8.28 2.56 10.25
N ASP A 29 9.27 3.40 9.95
CA ASP A 29 10.10 3.21 8.77
C ASP A 29 10.81 1.84 8.85
N ASP A 30 10.97 1.20 7.69
CA ASP A 30 11.52 -0.16 7.53
C ASP A 30 10.76 -1.31 8.24
N ALA A 31 9.57 -1.04 8.82
CA ALA A 31 8.71 -2.05 9.43
C ALA A 31 7.98 -2.95 8.42
N ILE A 32 7.91 -2.55 7.14
CA ILE A 32 7.41 -3.41 6.07
C ILE A 32 8.57 -4.34 5.64
N PRO A 33 8.43 -5.67 5.74
CA PRO A 33 9.57 -6.59 5.60
C PRO A 33 10.38 -6.43 4.30
N ASP A 34 9.69 -6.17 3.20
CA ASP A 34 10.22 -6.15 1.83
C ASP A 34 10.12 -4.77 1.15
N VAL A 35 9.97 -3.70 1.93
CA VAL A 35 10.00 -2.31 1.44
C VAL A 35 10.88 -1.47 2.34
N LYS A 36 12.02 -1.03 1.82
CA LYS A 36 12.97 -0.16 2.50
C LYS A 36 12.73 1.30 2.14
N SER A 37 13.09 2.21 3.04
CA SER A 37 12.85 3.65 2.88
C SER A 37 13.46 4.26 1.61
N GLY A 38 14.50 3.63 1.03
CA GLY A 38 15.12 4.04 -0.23
C GLY A 38 14.57 3.39 -1.50
N ASP A 39 13.62 2.46 -1.38
CA ASP A 39 13.04 1.76 -2.53
C ASP A 39 12.10 2.69 -3.33
N ALA A 40 11.92 2.36 -4.61
CA ALA A 40 10.98 3.09 -5.45
C ALA A 40 9.57 3.04 -4.84
N PHE A 41 8.94 4.22 -4.74
CA PHE A 41 7.59 4.41 -4.22
C PHE A 41 7.40 4.00 -2.75
N ALA A 42 8.48 3.84 -1.98
CA ALA A 42 8.40 3.47 -0.58
C ALA A 42 7.52 4.44 0.23
N SER A 43 7.68 5.75 0.03
CA SER A 43 6.85 6.79 0.67
C SER A 43 5.35 6.53 0.51
N ASP A 44 4.92 6.26 -0.72
CA ASP A 44 3.52 6.10 -1.11
C ASP A 44 2.96 4.83 -0.50
N ILE A 45 3.77 3.77 -0.51
CA ILE A 45 3.45 2.49 0.13
C ILE A 45 3.27 2.69 1.64
N TYR A 46 4.25 3.31 2.33
CA TYR A 46 4.17 3.55 3.78
C TYR A 46 2.97 4.42 4.15
N GLU A 47 2.65 5.45 3.36
CA GLU A 47 1.47 6.28 3.59
C GLU A 47 0.17 5.47 3.48
N PHE A 48 0.05 4.58 2.49
CA PHE A 48 -1.10 3.69 2.37
C PHE A 48 -1.22 2.67 3.50
N TYR A 49 -0.11 2.17 4.04
CA TYR A 49 -0.12 1.32 5.24
C TYR A 49 -0.55 2.11 6.49
N ARG A 50 -0.01 3.32 6.68
CA ARG A 50 -0.38 4.23 7.78
C ARG A 50 -1.85 4.65 7.70
N ALA A 51 -2.38 4.82 6.50
CA ALA A 51 -3.80 5.09 6.26
C ALA A 51 -4.71 3.85 6.41
N GLY A 52 -4.15 2.64 6.52
CA GLY A 52 -4.94 1.41 6.61
C GLY A 52 -5.60 1.00 5.30
N ILE A 53 -5.10 1.51 4.17
CA ILE A 53 -5.52 1.14 2.82
C ILE A 53 -4.86 -0.19 2.45
N LEU A 54 -3.53 -0.26 2.64
CA LEU A 54 -2.74 -1.48 2.52
C LEU A 54 -2.54 -2.13 3.90
N THR A 55 -2.48 -3.46 3.91
CA THR A 55 -2.33 -4.27 5.13
C THR A 55 -1.27 -5.36 5.01
N GLY A 56 -0.61 -5.46 3.85
CA GLY A 56 0.23 -6.61 3.49
C GLY A 56 -0.54 -7.80 2.95
N SER A 57 0.23 -8.77 2.48
CA SER A 57 -0.22 -9.99 1.80
C SER A 57 -0.16 -11.22 2.69
N ASP A 58 0.47 -11.10 3.86
CA ASP A 58 0.65 -12.16 4.86
C ASP A 58 0.56 -11.58 6.28
N ALA A 59 0.70 -12.46 7.28
CA ALA A 59 0.67 -12.08 8.70
C ALA A 59 1.83 -11.17 9.13
N LYS A 60 2.89 -11.05 8.31
CA LYS A 60 4.04 -10.18 8.58
C LYS A 60 3.90 -8.79 7.95
N GLY A 61 2.85 -8.56 7.17
CA GLY A 61 2.66 -7.28 6.47
C GLY A 61 3.48 -7.16 5.19
N THR A 62 3.93 -8.26 4.59
CA THR A 62 4.76 -8.22 3.37
C THR A 62 4.00 -7.61 2.18
N PHE A 63 4.61 -6.68 1.44
CA PHE A 63 3.94 -5.91 0.38
C PHE A 63 3.98 -6.60 -0.99
N HIS A 64 5.09 -7.23 -1.35
CA HIS A 64 5.41 -7.79 -2.67
C HIS A 64 5.48 -6.76 -3.82
N PRO A 65 6.42 -5.80 -3.79
CA PRO A 65 6.44 -4.66 -4.71
C PRO A 65 6.54 -5.03 -6.19
N ALA A 66 7.35 -6.05 -6.52
CA ALA A 66 7.61 -6.47 -7.89
C ALA A 66 6.57 -7.46 -8.46
N SER A 67 5.60 -7.90 -7.64
CA SER A 67 4.57 -8.85 -8.09
C SER A 67 3.50 -8.17 -8.94
N SER A 68 2.81 -8.95 -9.77
CA SER A 68 1.57 -8.50 -10.40
C SER A 68 0.45 -8.36 -9.36
N ILE A 69 -0.55 -7.54 -9.67
CA ILE A 69 -1.70 -7.30 -8.80
C ILE A 69 -2.98 -7.85 -9.44
N LYS A 70 -3.85 -8.47 -8.64
CA LYS A 70 -5.16 -8.96 -9.09
C LYS A 70 -6.17 -7.82 -9.11
N ARG A 71 -7.16 -7.91 -10.01
CA ARG A 71 -8.28 -6.96 -10.08
C ARG A 71 -9.04 -6.84 -8.74
N SER A 72 -9.14 -7.92 -7.98
CA SER A 72 -9.77 -7.92 -6.65
C SER A 72 -8.98 -7.11 -5.61
N GLU A 73 -7.65 -7.12 -5.70
CA GLU A 73 -6.79 -6.33 -4.83
C GLU A 73 -6.90 -4.85 -5.18
N VAL A 74 -6.90 -4.52 -6.48
CA VAL A 74 -7.18 -3.16 -6.97
C VAL A 74 -8.52 -2.63 -6.47
N ALA A 75 -9.59 -3.42 -6.58
CA ALA A 75 -10.91 -3.03 -6.08
C ALA A 75 -10.92 -2.78 -4.57
N THR A 76 -10.16 -3.58 -3.80
CA THR A 76 -10.02 -3.41 -2.35
C THR A 76 -9.27 -2.13 -2.01
N ILE A 77 -8.21 -1.81 -2.74
CA ILE A 77 -7.44 -0.56 -2.56
C ILE A 77 -8.34 0.65 -2.83
N LEU A 78 -9.03 0.66 -3.98
CA LEU A 78 -9.95 1.74 -4.35
C LEU A 78 -11.05 1.93 -3.31
N LEU A 79 -11.67 0.84 -2.84
CA LEU A 79 -12.68 0.91 -1.79
C LEU A 79 -12.13 1.60 -0.54
N ARG A 80 -10.94 1.25 -0.07
CA ARG A 80 -10.35 1.82 1.16
C ARG A 80 -9.81 3.24 0.98
N MET A 81 -9.47 3.63 -0.25
CA MET A 81 -9.12 5.01 -0.57
C MET A 81 -10.32 5.93 -0.33
N PHE A 82 -11.49 5.58 -0.89
CA PHE A 82 -12.68 6.43 -0.87
C PHE A 82 -13.61 6.20 0.33
N GLU A 83 -13.68 4.98 0.86
CA GLU A 83 -14.49 4.63 2.04
C GLU A 83 -13.61 4.45 3.27
N THR A 84 -13.50 5.52 4.07
CA THR A 84 -12.66 5.52 5.28
C THR A 84 -13.07 4.46 6.30
N SER A 85 -14.35 4.09 6.36
CA SER A 85 -14.87 3.04 7.22
C SER A 85 -14.40 1.63 6.84
N ALA A 86 -13.94 1.44 5.60
CA ALA A 86 -13.43 0.16 5.10
C ALA A 86 -11.93 -0.04 5.41
N ARG A 87 -11.23 1.02 5.84
CA ARG A 87 -9.80 1.00 6.20
C ARG A 87 -9.57 0.08 7.40
N LYS A 88 -8.36 -0.47 7.49
CA LYS A 88 -8.02 -1.47 8.49
C LYS A 88 -7.03 -0.90 9.51
N SER A 89 -7.33 -1.18 10.78
CA SER A 89 -6.33 -1.03 11.82
C SER A 89 -5.35 -2.19 11.75
N ILE A 90 -4.05 -1.89 11.72
CA ILE A 90 -2.96 -2.87 11.68
C ILE A 90 -1.90 -2.50 12.71
N SER A 91 -1.16 -3.52 13.15
CA SER A 91 0.02 -3.37 13.98
C SER A 91 1.19 -4.06 13.27
N LEU A 92 2.20 -3.27 12.91
CA LEU A 92 3.47 -3.75 12.39
C LEU A 92 4.56 -3.16 13.29
N SER A 93 5.49 -4.01 13.73
CA SER A 93 6.56 -3.69 14.68
C SER A 93 7.90 -4.17 14.15
#